data_AF-A0A834F0U0-F1
#
_entry.id   AF-A0A834F0U0-F1
#
_cell.length_a   1.000
_cell.length_b   1.000
_cell.length_c   1.000
_cell.angle_alpha   90.00
_cell.angle_beta   90.00
_cell.angle_gamma   90.00
#
_symmetry.space_group_name_H-M   'P 1'
#
loop_
_entity.id
_entity.type
_entity.pdbx_description
1 polymer ?
#
loop_
_entity_poly.entity_id
_entity_poly.type
_entity_poly.pdbx_seq_one_letter_code
_entity_poly.pdbx_strand_id
1 'polypeptide(L)'
;MGDSTFEFHSILSYGVESSIKYSNSIKEMVVLFATTIYRIGLKVPPDETDPRIPMMTWSTCAFTIQAIENLLGDEGKPLFGALQNRQHNGLKALMQFAIAQRSTCPQVLIQKHLIRLLSVVLPNLKSEDTPCLLSVDLFHVLVGAVLAFPSLYWDDTVDLQPSSVSSSYNHLYLFHLITMAHMLQILLTIDTGLPLAQVQEDSEEAHSASSFLAEVSQYISGCIGCDIPGWYLWVSLKNGIIPYLRCAALFFHYLLGVTPPEDLFTNSAEGEYSALCSYLSLPTNLFLLFQEYWHTVKPLLQRWCADPALLNCLKQKSTVVRYPRKRNRLIELPDDYSCLLNQASHFRCPRSADDERKNPVLCLFCGAILCSQNICCQETVNGEEVGACIFHALHCGAGVCIFLKIRECRVVLVEGKARGCAYPAPYLDEYGETDPGLKRGNPLHLSHERYRKLHLVWQQHCIIEEIARSQETNQMLFGFNWQSL
;
A
#
# COMPACT_ATOMS: atom_id res chain seq x y z
N MET A 1 15.95 -58.05 15.67
CA MET A 1 14.83 -57.24 15.17
C MET A 1 15.02 -55.86 15.77
N GLY A 2 15.62 -54.95 15.01
CA GLY A 2 15.83 -53.56 15.44
C GLY A 2 14.55 -52.77 15.20
N ASP A 3 14.18 -51.94 16.17
CA ASP A 3 13.02 -51.04 16.15
C ASP A 3 13.08 -50.08 14.94
N SER A 4 12.39 -50.44 13.86
CA SER A 4 12.13 -49.53 12.73
C SER A 4 11.10 -48.43 13.06
N THR A 5 10.51 -48.47 14.25
CA THR A 5 9.57 -47.48 14.79
C THR A 5 10.26 -46.18 15.22
N PHE A 6 11.52 -46.22 15.67
CA PHE A 6 12.27 -45.02 16.06
C PHE A 6 12.69 -44.15 14.85
N GLU A 7 12.91 -44.74 13.68
CA GLU A 7 13.22 -43.98 12.45
C GLU A 7 12.00 -43.25 11.88
N PHE A 8 10.80 -43.84 11.97
CA PHE A 8 9.58 -43.20 11.43
C PHE A 8 9.13 -42.00 12.25
N HIS A 9 9.26 -42.06 13.59
CA HIS A 9 9.07 -40.89 14.45
C HIS A 9 10.13 -39.80 14.21
N SER A 10 11.33 -40.16 13.76
CA SER A 10 12.35 -39.19 13.35
C SER A 10 12.00 -38.48 12.03
N ILE A 11 11.21 -39.09 11.14
CA ILE A 11 10.68 -38.39 9.96
C ILE A 11 9.72 -37.26 10.38
N LEU A 12 8.89 -37.50 11.39
CA LEU A 12 7.99 -36.49 11.95
C LEU A 12 8.74 -35.39 12.71
N SER A 13 9.94 -35.67 13.25
CA SER A 13 10.76 -34.65 13.89
C SER A 13 11.43 -33.66 12.90
N TYR A 14 11.44 -33.95 11.59
CA TYR A 14 11.88 -32.98 10.57
C TYR A 14 10.89 -31.85 10.31
N GLY A 15 9.64 -31.96 10.78
CA GLY A 15 8.63 -30.92 10.58
C GLY A 15 8.77 -29.71 11.52
N VAL A 16 9.54 -29.87 12.59
CA VAL A 16 9.69 -28.89 13.68
C VAL A 16 11.14 -28.73 14.09
N GLU A 17 11.49 -27.55 14.58
CA GLU A 17 12.81 -27.22 15.10
C GLU A 17 12.69 -26.35 16.36
N SER A 18 13.79 -26.16 17.09
CA SER A 18 13.81 -25.30 18.26
C SER A 18 13.55 -23.84 17.88
N SER A 19 12.70 -23.15 18.65
CA SER A 19 12.43 -21.73 18.42
C SER A 19 13.68 -20.84 18.53
N ILE A 20 13.71 -19.77 17.73
CA ILE A 20 14.77 -18.76 17.80
C ILE A 20 14.65 -17.98 19.12
N LYS A 21 15.72 -17.99 19.91
CA LYS A 21 15.81 -17.24 21.16
C LYS A 21 16.47 -15.89 20.94
N TYR A 22 15.73 -14.81 21.17
CA TYR A 22 16.25 -13.44 21.18
C TYR A 22 16.70 -13.04 22.58
N SER A 23 17.77 -12.23 22.67
CA SER A 23 18.18 -11.61 23.93
C SER A 23 17.10 -10.65 24.43
N ASN A 24 17.08 -10.39 25.75
CA ASN A 24 16.12 -9.45 26.35
C ASN A 24 16.24 -8.04 25.75
N SER A 25 17.47 -7.58 25.48
CA SER A 25 17.71 -6.28 24.82
C SER A 25 17.07 -6.17 23.43
N ILE A 26 17.09 -7.24 22.64
CA ILE A 26 16.46 -7.25 21.31
C ILE A 26 14.93 -7.23 21.48
N LYS A 27 14.38 -8.01 22.42
CA LYS A 27 12.94 -8.02 22.69
C LYS A 27 12.44 -6.64 23.12
N GLU A 28 13.14 -5.97 24.02
CA GLU A 28 12.82 -4.61 24.47
C GLU A 28 12.81 -3.61 23.30
N MET A 29 13.80 -3.68 22.41
CA MET A 29 13.86 -2.83 21.21
C MET A 29 12.71 -3.12 20.24
N VAL A 30 12.35 -4.39 20.06
CA VAL A 30 11.21 -4.81 19.23
C VAL A 30 9.90 -4.26 19.81
N VAL A 31 9.67 -4.38 21.12
CA VAL A 31 8.48 -3.83 21.80
C VAL A 31 8.40 -2.32 21.64
N LEU A 32 9.51 -1.60 21.84
CA LEU A 32 9.56 -0.14 21.71
C LEU A 32 9.18 0.31 20.29
N PHE A 33 9.76 -0.33 19.27
CA PHE A 33 9.48 0.02 17.88
C PHE A 33 8.05 -0.32 17.47
N ALA A 34 7.55 -1.50 17.87
CA ALA A 34 6.17 -1.92 17.61
C ALA A 34 5.13 -1.00 18.27
N THR A 35 5.38 -0.61 19.52
CA THR A 35 4.52 0.33 20.26
C THR A 35 4.52 1.71 19.60
N THR A 36 5.67 2.13 19.07
CA THR A 36 5.78 3.39 18.31
C THR A 36 4.96 3.34 17.03
N ILE A 37 5.05 2.24 16.28
CA ILE A 37 4.24 2.02 15.06
C ILE A 37 2.75 2.03 15.39
N TYR A 38 2.33 1.31 16.43
CA TYR A 38 0.94 1.28 16.91
C TYR A 38 0.44 2.68 17.28
N ARG A 39 1.21 3.42 18.08
CA ARG A 39 0.89 4.77 18.56
C ARG A 39 0.69 5.74 17.40
N ILE A 40 1.64 5.75 16.46
CA ILE A 40 1.62 6.66 15.31
C ILE A 40 0.51 6.26 14.33
N GLY A 41 0.41 4.96 14.00
CA GLY A 41 -0.51 4.45 13.00
C GLY A 41 -1.98 4.59 13.41
N LEU A 42 -2.30 4.39 14.69
CA LEU A 42 -3.68 4.50 15.20
C LEU A 42 -3.98 5.84 15.88
N LYS A 43 -3.00 6.73 16.03
CA LYS A 43 -3.13 8.03 16.73
C LYS A 43 -3.68 7.88 18.16
N VAL A 44 -3.21 6.86 18.87
CA VAL A 44 -3.60 6.50 20.24
C VAL A 44 -2.42 6.70 21.20
N PRO A 45 -2.64 6.80 22.53
CA PRO A 45 -1.54 6.77 23.48
C PRO A 45 -0.74 5.46 23.41
N PRO A 46 0.53 5.43 23.84
CA PRO A 46 1.31 4.20 23.87
C PRO A 46 0.70 3.19 24.84
N ASP A 47 0.51 1.97 24.36
CA ASP A 47 0.10 0.80 25.15
C ASP A 47 0.83 -0.41 24.57
N GLU A 48 1.74 -1.00 25.35
CA GLU A 48 2.56 -2.15 24.95
C GLU A 48 1.77 -3.47 25.00
N THR A 49 0.60 -3.46 25.64
CA THR A 49 -0.24 -4.65 25.85
C THR A 49 -1.40 -4.76 24.87
N ASP A 50 -1.57 -3.74 24.00
CA ASP A 50 -2.69 -3.68 23.08
C ASP A 50 -2.65 -4.84 22.06
N PRO A 51 -3.77 -5.57 21.86
CA PRO A 51 -3.80 -6.72 20.97
C PRO A 51 -3.53 -6.38 19.51
N ARG A 52 -3.63 -5.11 19.09
CA ARG A 52 -3.46 -4.67 17.69
C ARG A 52 -2.00 -4.49 17.28
N ILE A 53 -1.05 -4.50 18.21
CA ILE A 53 0.37 -4.23 17.91
C ILE A 53 0.93 -5.16 16.82
N PRO A 54 0.76 -6.50 16.86
CA PRO A 54 1.28 -7.39 15.80
C PRO A 54 0.72 -7.03 14.43
N MET A 55 -0.58 -6.77 14.36
CA MET A 55 -1.28 -6.40 13.13
C MET A 55 -0.75 -5.09 12.55
N MET A 56 -0.48 -4.10 13.39
CA MET A 56 0.11 -2.82 12.95
C MET A 56 1.53 -3.00 12.42
N THR A 57 2.33 -3.85 13.06
CA THR A 57 3.69 -4.19 12.58
C THR A 57 3.66 -4.88 11.22
N TRP A 58 2.84 -5.93 11.06
CA TRP A 58 2.74 -6.65 9.78
C TRP A 58 2.15 -5.78 8.68
N SER A 59 1.14 -4.95 9.01
CA SER A 59 0.56 -4.00 8.06
C SER A 59 1.56 -2.94 7.62
N THR A 60 2.43 -2.48 8.52
CA THR A 60 3.51 -1.53 8.18
C THR A 60 4.52 -2.18 7.22
N CYS A 61 4.87 -3.45 7.44
CA CYS A 61 5.71 -4.21 6.51
C CYS A 61 5.05 -4.33 5.12
N ALA A 62 3.79 -4.76 5.07
CA ALA A 62 3.03 -4.91 3.83
C ALA A 62 2.89 -3.56 3.09
N PHE A 63 2.50 -2.51 3.79
CA PHE A 63 2.35 -1.16 3.24
C PHE A 63 3.67 -0.62 2.68
N THR A 64 4.79 -0.82 3.39
CA THR A 64 6.11 -0.35 2.92
C THR A 64 6.53 -1.04 1.63
N ILE A 65 6.29 -2.35 1.52
CA ILE A 65 6.55 -3.12 0.29
C ILE A 65 5.67 -2.59 -0.86
N GLN A 66 4.37 -2.40 -0.61
CA GLN A 66 3.46 -1.83 -1.61
C GLN A 66 3.83 -0.40 -2.02
N ALA A 67 4.28 0.44 -1.09
CA ALA A 67 4.69 1.81 -1.40
C ALA A 67 5.92 1.84 -2.32
N ILE A 68 6.89 0.95 -2.07
CA ILE A 68 8.07 0.79 -2.92
C ILE A 68 7.69 0.24 -4.29
N GLU A 69 6.85 -0.79 -4.35
CA GLU A 69 6.35 -1.33 -5.62
C GLU A 69 5.64 -0.26 -6.45
N ASN A 70 4.75 0.52 -5.82
CA ASN A 70 4.02 1.60 -6.46
C ASN A 70 4.96 2.66 -7.04
N LEU A 71 5.99 3.06 -6.29
CA LEU A 71 7.01 4.01 -6.75
C LEU A 71 7.75 3.47 -7.98
N LEU A 72 8.23 2.22 -7.93
CA LEU A 72 8.93 1.59 -9.04
C LEU A 72 8.03 1.44 -10.27
N GLY A 73 6.78 1.06 -10.06
CA GLY A 73 5.79 0.91 -11.12
C GLY A 73 5.34 2.24 -11.73
N ASP A 74 5.39 3.35 -10.99
CA ASP A 74 5.12 4.70 -11.55
C ASP A 74 6.29 5.21 -12.40
N GLU A 75 7.51 4.86 -12.03
CA GLU A 75 8.71 5.23 -12.78
C GLU A 75 9.05 4.27 -13.92
N GLY A 76 8.32 3.15 -14.06
CA GLY A 76 8.61 2.10 -15.04
C GLY A 76 9.97 1.44 -14.81
N LYS A 77 10.33 1.23 -13.54
CA LYS A 77 11.63 0.70 -13.09
C LYS A 77 11.55 -0.79 -12.73
N PRO A 78 12.67 -1.53 -12.85
CA PRO A 78 12.69 -2.95 -12.57
C PRO A 78 12.55 -3.19 -11.06
N LEU A 79 12.04 -4.37 -10.68
CA LEU A 79 11.68 -4.64 -9.29
C LEU A 79 12.90 -4.64 -8.35
N PHE A 80 13.96 -5.36 -8.70
CA PHE A 80 15.15 -5.47 -7.87
C PHE A 80 16.30 -4.56 -8.33
N GLY A 81 16.36 -4.24 -9.62
CA GLY A 81 17.48 -3.46 -10.20
C GLY A 81 17.50 -1.97 -9.88
N ALA A 82 16.38 -1.40 -9.40
CA ALA A 82 16.25 0.02 -9.11
C ALA A 82 16.14 0.37 -7.63
N LEU A 83 16.21 -0.62 -6.75
CA LEU A 83 16.18 -0.39 -5.31
C LEU A 83 17.49 0.22 -4.83
N GLN A 84 17.40 1.33 -4.11
CA GLN A 84 18.56 1.94 -3.49
C GLN A 84 19.08 1.08 -2.31
N ASN A 85 20.37 1.15 -2.01
CA ASN A 85 20.97 0.42 -0.87
C ASN A 85 20.24 0.68 0.46
N ARG A 86 19.77 1.91 0.69
CA ARG A 86 18.97 2.26 1.87
C ARG A 86 17.64 1.54 1.89
N GLN A 87 16.96 1.42 0.75
CA GLN A 87 15.69 0.68 0.63
C GLN A 87 15.90 -0.81 0.87
N HIS A 88 16.97 -1.39 0.30
CA HIS A 88 17.34 -2.79 0.54
C HIS A 88 17.58 -3.08 2.03
N ASN A 89 18.43 -2.28 2.67
CA ASN A 89 18.75 -2.45 4.10
C ASN A 89 17.50 -2.22 4.97
N GLY A 90 16.68 -1.23 4.62
CA GLY A 90 15.43 -0.92 5.31
C GLY A 90 14.41 -2.05 5.22
N LEU A 91 14.17 -2.59 4.03
CA LEU A 91 13.26 -3.73 3.83
C LEU A 91 13.73 -4.99 4.55
N LYS A 92 15.03 -5.28 4.49
CA LYS A 92 15.62 -6.39 5.24
C LYS A 92 15.41 -6.23 6.74
N ALA A 93 15.72 -5.05 7.30
CA ALA A 93 15.53 -4.77 8.72
C ALA A 93 14.05 -4.84 9.13
N LEU A 94 13.16 -4.27 8.32
CA LEU A 94 11.72 -4.26 8.56
C LEU A 94 11.12 -5.66 8.54
N MET A 95 11.53 -6.51 7.59
CA MET A 95 11.10 -7.91 7.53
C MET A 95 11.56 -8.68 8.78
N GLN A 96 12.83 -8.56 9.15
CA GLN A 96 13.37 -9.23 10.34
C GLN A 96 12.67 -8.75 11.63
N PHE A 97 12.37 -7.45 11.72
CA PHE A 97 11.56 -6.88 12.79
C PHE A 97 10.14 -7.48 12.81
N ALA A 98 9.47 -7.55 11.66
CA ALA A 98 8.11 -8.08 11.55
C ALA A 98 8.03 -9.58 11.92
N ILE A 99 9.06 -10.37 11.58
CA ILE A 99 9.21 -11.77 12.01
C ILE A 99 9.43 -11.85 13.52
N ALA A 100 10.35 -11.04 14.07
CA ALA A 100 10.69 -11.04 15.49
C ALA A 100 9.52 -10.60 16.37
N GLN A 101 8.63 -9.74 15.87
CA GLN A 101 7.50 -9.18 16.63
C GLN A 101 6.63 -10.25 17.29
N ARG A 102 6.42 -11.41 16.62
CA ARG A 102 5.63 -12.51 17.18
C ARG A 102 6.16 -13.00 18.53
N SER A 103 7.48 -12.94 18.74
CA SER A 103 8.15 -13.41 19.97
C SER A 103 7.95 -12.51 21.18
N THR A 104 7.36 -11.33 20.99
CA THR A 104 7.09 -10.35 22.05
C THR A 104 5.63 -10.34 22.50
N CYS A 105 4.78 -11.14 21.86
CA CYS A 105 3.34 -11.17 22.10
C CYS A 105 2.88 -12.57 22.55
N PRO A 106 1.77 -12.68 23.31
CA PRO A 106 1.22 -13.98 23.67
C PRO A 106 0.85 -14.80 22.44
N GLN A 107 1.22 -16.08 22.42
CA GLN A 107 0.98 -16.95 21.26
C GLN A 107 -0.51 -17.08 20.91
N VAL A 108 -1.36 -17.22 21.93
CA VAL A 108 -2.82 -17.30 21.79
C VAL A 108 -3.38 -16.06 21.06
N LEU A 109 -2.77 -14.89 21.26
CA LEU A 109 -3.15 -13.68 20.55
C LEU A 109 -2.78 -13.77 19.06
N ILE A 110 -1.57 -14.26 18.75
CA ILE A 110 -1.11 -14.47 17.36
C ILE A 110 -2.00 -15.48 16.63
N GLN A 111 -2.39 -16.58 17.29
CA GLN A 111 -3.32 -17.57 16.75
C GLN A 111 -4.70 -16.97 16.46
N LYS A 112 -5.23 -16.12 17.36
CA LYS A 112 -6.49 -15.39 17.10
C LYS A 112 -6.39 -14.49 15.88
N HIS A 113 -5.28 -13.78 15.71
CA HIS A 113 -5.05 -12.95 14.51
C HIS A 113 -4.94 -13.80 13.24
N LEU A 114 -4.25 -14.95 13.30
CA LEU A 114 -4.18 -15.88 12.18
C LEU A 114 -5.57 -16.38 11.78
N ILE A 115 -6.40 -16.79 12.75
CA ILE A 115 -7.78 -17.22 12.48
C ILE A 115 -8.57 -16.07 11.82
N ARG A 116 -8.44 -14.84 12.31
CA ARG A 116 -9.11 -13.66 11.73
C ARG A 116 -8.65 -13.41 10.29
N LEU A 117 -7.35 -13.48 10.02
CA LEU A 117 -6.80 -13.32 8.66
C LEU A 117 -7.27 -14.43 7.71
N LEU A 118 -7.20 -15.69 8.16
CA LEU A 118 -7.64 -16.83 7.37
C LEU A 118 -9.16 -16.85 7.20
N SER A 119 -9.96 -16.30 8.12
CA SER A 119 -11.43 -16.24 7.98
C SER A 119 -11.90 -15.52 6.73
N VAL A 120 -11.11 -14.56 6.23
CA VAL A 120 -11.39 -13.84 4.97
C VAL A 120 -11.37 -14.80 3.77
N VAL A 121 -10.49 -15.80 3.80
CA VAL A 121 -10.24 -16.71 2.67
C VAL A 121 -10.79 -18.12 2.93
N LEU A 122 -11.02 -18.49 4.18
CA LEU A 122 -11.57 -19.78 4.62
C LEU A 122 -12.88 -19.53 5.37
N PRO A 123 -14.04 -19.51 4.68
CA PRO A 123 -15.33 -19.14 5.28
C PRO A 123 -15.81 -20.05 6.43
N ASN A 124 -15.18 -21.20 6.61
CA ASN A 124 -15.46 -22.11 7.73
C ASN A 124 -14.96 -21.57 9.07
N LEU A 125 -13.97 -20.69 9.07
CA LEU A 125 -13.43 -20.06 10.27
C LEU A 125 -14.30 -18.85 10.58
N LYS A 126 -15.35 -19.00 11.39
CA LYS A 126 -16.19 -17.86 11.79
C LYS A 126 -15.44 -16.99 12.79
N SER A 127 -15.17 -15.74 12.43
CA SER A 127 -14.77 -14.67 13.34
C SER A 127 -15.89 -13.65 13.41
N GLU A 128 -16.02 -12.97 14.56
CA GLU A 128 -16.82 -11.76 14.64
C GLU A 128 -16.25 -10.73 13.65
N ASP A 129 -17.13 -10.04 12.92
CA ASP A 129 -16.80 -8.99 11.95
C ASP A 129 -15.76 -9.37 10.88
N THR A 130 -15.84 -10.59 10.33
CA THR A 130 -15.02 -10.95 9.16
C THR A 130 -15.38 -10.03 7.97
N PRO A 131 -14.41 -9.27 7.43
CA PRO A 131 -14.66 -8.41 6.29
C PRO A 131 -14.90 -9.24 5.01
N CYS A 132 -15.67 -8.69 4.08
CA CYS A 132 -15.91 -9.30 2.78
C CYS A 132 -14.61 -9.41 1.96
N LEU A 133 -14.43 -10.52 1.24
CA LEU A 133 -13.29 -10.75 0.34
C LEU A 133 -13.01 -9.56 -0.60
N LEU A 134 -14.05 -8.91 -1.13
CA LEU A 134 -13.90 -7.77 -2.05
C LEU A 134 -13.43 -6.47 -1.37
N SER A 135 -13.51 -6.38 -0.05
CA SER A 135 -13.18 -5.18 0.73
C SER A 135 -11.79 -5.21 1.36
N VAL A 136 -11.05 -6.31 1.22
CA VAL A 136 -9.77 -6.55 1.92
C VAL A 136 -8.60 -6.46 0.97
N ASP A 137 -7.46 -5.99 1.48
CA ASP A 137 -6.17 -6.11 0.80
C ASP A 137 -5.57 -7.51 1.03
N LEU A 138 -5.62 -8.36 0.01
CA LEU A 138 -5.09 -9.72 0.12
C LEU A 138 -3.56 -9.79 0.23
N PHE A 139 -2.82 -8.75 -0.13
CA PHE A 139 -1.38 -8.72 0.16
C PHE A 139 -1.10 -8.51 1.65
N HIS A 140 -1.88 -7.67 2.34
CA HIS A 140 -1.79 -7.55 3.80
C HIS A 140 -2.19 -8.85 4.50
N VAL A 141 -3.20 -9.55 3.97
CA VAL A 141 -3.57 -10.89 4.46
C VAL A 141 -2.44 -11.89 4.25
N LEU A 142 -1.78 -11.88 3.09
CA LEU A 142 -0.61 -12.75 2.81
C LEU A 142 0.51 -12.53 3.83
N VAL A 143 0.95 -11.29 3.99
CA VAL A 143 2.04 -10.94 4.92
C VAL A 143 1.69 -11.35 6.35
N GLY A 144 0.50 -10.98 6.83
CA GLY A 144 0.06 -11.32 8.18
C GLY A 144 -0.10 -12.83 8.38
N ALA A 145 -0.71 -13.54 7.42
CA ALA A 145 -0.95 -14.97 7.52
C ALA A 145 0.37 -15.75 7.54
N VAL A 146 1.31 -15.42 6.64
CA VAL A 146 2.64 -16.05 6.60
C VAL A 146 3.41 -15.82 7.89
N LEU A 147 3.44 -14.59 8.41
CA LEU A 147 4.19 -14.27 9.64
C LEU A 147 3.52 -14.84 10.91
N ALA A 148 2.20 -15.02 10.90
CA ALA A 148 1.46 -15.60 12.02
C ALA A 148 1.37 -17.14 11.96
N PHE A 149 1.52 -17.77 10.79
CA PHE A 149 1.34 -19.22 10.61
C PHE A 149 2.20 -20.10 11.52
N PRO A 150 3.48 -19.76 11.79
CA PRO A 150 4.30 -20.50 12.75
C PRO A 150 3.67 -20.62 14.15
N SER A 151 2.65 -19.81 14.47
CA SER A 151 1.94 -19.91 15.74
C SER A 151 1.15 -21.19 15.97
N LEU A 152 0.86 -21.93 14.89
CA LEU A 152 0.15 -23.22 14.94
C LEU A 152 1.02 -24.39 15.40
N TYR A 153 2.35 -24.23 15.39
CA TYR A 153 3.30 -25.29 15.76
C TYR A 153 3.69 -25.27 17.24
N TRP A 154 3.11 -24.34 18.00
CA TRP A 154 3.47 -24.14 19.40
C TRP A 154 2.57 -24.95 20.32
N ASP A 155 3.20 -25.54 21.33
CA ASP A 155 2.58 -26.29 22.42
C ASP A 155 3.08 -25.70 23.74
N ASP A 156 2.19 -25.55 24.74
CA ASP A 156 2.52 -25.03 26.08
C ASP A 156 3.69 -25.79 26.74
N THR A 157 3.94 -27.03 26.30
CA THR A 157 4.96 -27.92 26.86
C THR A 157 6.31 -27.87 26.13
N VAL A 158 6.37 -27.41 24.87
CA VAL A 158 7.60 -27.41 24.06
C VAL A 158 7.67 -26.19 23.12
N ASP A 159 8.74 -25.39 23.27
CA ASP A 159 9.03 -24.21 22.44
C ASP A 159 9.52 -24.58 21.02
N LEU A 160 8.62 -25.12 20.20
CA LEU A 160 8.88 -25.52 18.81
C LEU A 160 8.42 -24.47 17.80
N GLN A 161 9.06 -24.50 16.62
CA GLN A 161 8.65 -23.75 15.43
C GLN A 161 8.72 -24.69 14.21
N PRO A 162 8.03 -24.39 13.10
CA PRO A 162 8.16 -25.20 11.89
C PRO A 162 9.60 -25.20 11.39
N SER A 163 10.07 -26.34 10.90
CA SER A 163 11.37 -26.43 10.22
C SER A 163 11.39 -25.58 8.94
N SER A 164 12.58 -25.39 8.37
CA SER A 164 12.72 -24.71 7.08
C SER A 164 11.87 -25.35 5.97
N VAL A 165 11.81 -26.68 5.94
CA VAL A 165 11.02 -27.45 4.96
C VAL A 165 9.52 -27.21 5.17
N SER A 166 9.03 -27.40 6.40
CA SER A 166 7.62 -27.17 6.70
C SER A 166 7.20 -25.72 6.46
N SER A 167 8.05 -24.76 6.84
CA SER A 167 7.82 -23.34 6.58
C SER A 167 7.69 -23.06 5.08
N SER A 168 8.53 -23.67 4.25
CA SER A 168 8.51 -23.49 2.79
C SER A 168 7.18 -23.97 2.18
N TYR A 169 6.70 -25.15 2.57
CA TYR A 169 5.39 -25.66 2.12
C TYR A 169 4.23 -24.81 2.65
N ASN A 170 4.28 -24.39 3.92
CA ASN A 170 3.26 -23.51 4.50
C ASN A 170 3.16 -22.20 3.73
N HIS A 171 4.29 -21.58 3.42
CA HIS A 171 4.36 -20.35 2.63
C HIS A 171 3.77 -20.56 1.23
N LEU A 172 4.15 -21.65 0.56
CA LEU A 172 3.67 -21.99 -0.79
C LEU A 172 2.15 -22.13 -0.83
N TYR A 173 1.57 -22.95 0.05
CA TYR A 173 0.13 -23.20 0.03
C TYR A 173 -0.70 -22.00 0.50
N LEU A 174 -0.22 -21.22 1.48
CA LEU A 174 -0.83 -19.94 1.85
C LEU A 174 -0.82 -18.97 0.67
N PHE A 175 0.32 -18.90 -0.04
CA PHE A 175 0.47 -18.03 -1.20
C PHE A 175 -0.46 -18.46 -2.34
N HIS A 176 -0.56 -19.75 -2.66
CA HIS A 176 -1.50 -20.26 -3.67
C HIS A 176 -2.95 -19.93 -3.31
N LEU A 177 -3.36 -20.20 -2.06
CA LEU A 177 -4.72 -19.95 -1.58
C LEU A 177 -5.10 -18.46 -1.70
N ILE A 178 -4.22 -17.58 -1.22
CA ILE A 178 -4.47 -16.13 -1.22
C ILE A 178 -4.39 -15.56 -2.65
N THR A 179 -3.52 -16.10 -3.50
CA THR A 179 -3.43 -15.71 -4.92
C THR A 179 -4.69 -16.10 -5.67
N MET A 180 -5.24 -17.30 -5.47
CA MET A 180 -6.53 -17.70 -6.05
C MET A 180 -7.68 -16.80 -5.57
N ALA A 181 -7.71 -16.47 -4.28
CA ALA A 181 -8.70 -15.52 -3.74
C ALA A 181 -8.56 -14.12 -4.37
N HIS A 182 -7.32 -13.69 -4.64
CA HIS A 182 -7.02 -12.41 -5.27
C HIS A 182 -7.38 -12.38 -6.76
N MET A 183 -7.14 -13.47 -7.49
CA MET A 183 -7.62 -13.61 -8.86
C MET A 183 -9.15 -13.47 -8.93
N LEU A 184 -9.89 -14.12 -8.01
CA LEU A 184 -11.33 -13.94 -7.92
C LEU A 184 -11.70 -12.48 -7.63
N GLN A 185 -11.06 -11.85 -6.65
CA GLN A 185 -11.30 -10.44 -6.31
C GLN A 185 -11.12 -9.51 -7.53
N ILE A 186 -10.07 -9.72 -8.34
CA ILE A 186 -9.82 -8.93 -9.55
C ILE A 186 -10.95 -9.17 -10.56
N LEU A 187 -11.25 -10.42 -10.90
CA LEU A 187 -12.24 -10.79 -11.91
C LEU A 187 -13.65 -10.30 -11.58
N LEU A 188 -14.03 -10.31 -10.29
CA LEU A 188 -15.33 -9.84 -9.83
C LEU A 188 -15.46 -8.31 -9.79
N THR A 189 -14.35 -7.57 -9.87
CA THR A 189 -14.33 -6.10 -9.74
C THR A 189 -13.85 -5.37 -10.99
N ILE A 190 -13.78 -6.07 -12.13
CA ILE A 190 -13.42 -5.49 -13.44
C ILE A 190 -14.38 -4.35 -13.79
N ASP A 191 -13.82 -3.21 -14.19
CA ASP A 191 -14.57 -2.06 -14.66
C ASP A 191 -14.73 -2.14 -16.19
N THR A 192 -15.95 -2.42 -16.65
CA THR A 192 -16.27 -2.53 -18.09
C THR A 192 -16.31 -1.19 -18.83
N GLY A 193 -15.97 -0.07 -18.16
CA GLY A 193 -15.97 1.27 -18.74
C GLY A 193 -14.73 1.67 -19.56
N LEU A 194 -13.70 0.82 -19.66
CA LEU A 194 -12.50 1.11 -20.46
C LEU A 194 -12.73 0.84 -21.96
N PRO A 195 -12.24 1.70 -22.88
CA PRO A 195 -12.39 1.46 -24.31
C PRO A 195 -11.71 0.14 -24.70
N LEU A 196 -12.45 -0.76 -25.35
CA LEU A 196 -12.01 -2.07 -25.89
C LEU A 196 -11.04 -1.94 -27.08
N ALA A 197 -10.18 -0.92 -27.08
CA ALA A 197 -9.33 -0.57 -28.20
C ALA A 197 -7.92 -1.20 -28.10
N GLN A 198 -7.82 -2.52 -27.88
CA GLN A 198 -6.58 -3.27 -28.06
C GLN A 198 -6.85 -4.70 -28.57
N VAL A 199 -5.82 -5.25 -29.21
CA VAL A 199 -5.80 -6.40 -30.12
C VAL A 199 -6.41 -7.68 -29.51
N GLN A 200 -7.17 -8.37 -30.35
CA GLN A 200 -7.78 -9.68 -30.12
C GLN A 200 -6.68 -10.76 -30.04
N GLU A 201 -6.05 -10.95 -28.89
CA GLU A 201 -5.15 -12.08 -28.67
C GLU A 201 -5.93 -13.28 -28.12
N ASP A 202 -6.14 -14.27 -28.99
CA ASP A 202 -6.80 -15.52 -28.65
C ASP A 202 -5.80 -16.50 -28.00
N SER A 203 -5.52 -16.30 -26.71
CA SER A 203 -4.54 -17.09 -25.95
C SER A 203 -5.19 -18.20 -25.11
N GLU A 204 -4.43 -19.20 -24.67
CA GLU A 204 -4.93 -20.24 -23.76
C GLU A 204 -5.40 -19.66 -22.42
N GLU A 205 -4.75 -18.59 -21.96
CA GLU A 205 -5.15 -17.85 -20.75
C GLU A 205 -6.47 -17.12 -20.95
N ALA A 206 -6.72 -16.55 -22.14
CA ALA A 206 -7.99 -15.93 -22.49
C ALA A 206 -9.15 -16.94 -22.46
N HIS A 207 -8.93 -18.15 -22.99
CA HIS A 207 -9.89 -19.25 -22.91
C HIS A 207 -10.14 -19.70 -21.47
N SER A 208 -9.05 -19.84 -20.69
CA SER A 208 -9.11 -20.22 -19.27
C SER A 208 -9.88 -19.19 -18.45
N ALA A 209 -9.68 -17.89 -18.71
CA ALA A 209 -10.39 -16.80 -18.07
C ALA A 209 -11.89 -16.82 -18.34
N SER A 210 -12.29 -17.00 -19.61
CA SER A 210 -13.71 -17.15 -20.00
C SER A 210 -14.36 -18.34 -19.30
N SER A 211 -13.71 -19.51 -19.35
CA SER A 211 -14.23 -20.74 -18.74
C SER A 211 -14.39 -20.59 -17.22
N PHE A 212 -13.39 -20.00 -16.56
CA PHE A 212 -13.45 -19.75 -15.12
C PHE A 212 -14.56 -18.77 -14.74
N LEU A 213 -14.73 -17.66 -15.47
CA LEU A 213 -15.80 -16.71 -15.19
C LEU A 213 -17.19 -17.33 -15.44
N ALA A 214 -17.33 -18.17 -16.46
CA ALA A 214 -18.57 -18.89 -16.74
C ALA A 214 -18.95 -19.89 -15.63
N GLU A 215 -17.97 -20.52 -14.96
CA GLU A 215 -18.25 -21.31 -13.76
C GLU A 215 -18.66 -20.40 -12.59
N VAL A 216 -17.87 -19.35 -12.33
CA VAL A 216 -18.10 -18.44 -11.19
C VAL A 216 -19.46 -17.75 -11.27
N SER A 217 -19.91 -17.38 -12.47
CA SER A 217 -21.20 -16.72 -12.69
C SER A 217 -22.40 -17.56 -12.25
N GLN A 218 -22.29 -18.89 -12.24
CA GLN A 218 -23.32 -19.80 -11.73
C GLN A 218 -23.59 -19.57 -10.24
N TYR A 219 -22.61 -19.05 -9.50
CA TYR A 219 -22.72 -18.84 -8.06
C TYR A 219 -23.17 -17.41 -7.67
N ILE A 220 -23.07 -16.43 -8.58
CA ILE A 220 -23.23 -14.99 -8.25
C ILE A 220 -24.62 -14.44 -8.66
N SER A 221 -25.63 -15.30 -8.84
CA SER A 221 -27.02 -14.88 -9.12
C SER A 221 -27.17 -13.81 -10.22
N GLY A 222 -26.30 -13.84 -11.24
CA GLY A 222 -26.33 -12.88 -12.36
C GLY A 222 -25.84 -11.46 -12.05
N CYS A 223 -25.10 -11.22 -10.96
CA CYS A 223 -24.58 -9.87 -10.64
C CYS A 223 -23.47 -9.38 -11.60
N ILE A 224 -22.92 -10.25 -12.45
CA ILE A 224 -21.89 -9.93 -13.44
C ILE A 224 -22.41 -10.36 -14.82
N GLY A 225 -22.24 -9.49 -15.82
CA GLY A 225 -22.57 -9.82 -17.20
C GLY A 225 -21.60 -10.86 -17.77
N CYS A 226 -22.11 -11.96 -18.31
CA CYS A 226 -21.31 -13.03 -18.93
C CYS A 226 -20.74 -12.67 -20.31
N ASP A 227 -21.01 -11.47 -20.83
CA ASP A 227 -20.66 -11.07 -22.19
C ASP A 227 -19.25 -10.46 -22.32
N ILE A 228 -18.40 -10.61 -21.30
CA ILE A 228 -17.04 -10.07 -21.31
C ILE A 228 -16.11 -11.01 -22.10
N PRO A 229 -15.42 -10.54 -23.15
CA PRO A 229 -14.49 -11.37 -23.92
C PRO A 229 -13.33 -11.90 -23.06
N GLY A 230 -12.93 -13.16 -23.29
CA GLY A 230 -11.83 -13.80 -22.54
C GLY A 230 -10.50 -13.06 -22.55
N TRP A 231 -10.12 -12.49 -23.71
CA TRP A 231 -8.90 -11.70 -23.83
C TRP A 231 -8.92 -10.49 -22.90
N TYR A 232 -10.09 -9.86 -22.73
CA TYR A 232 -10.24 -8.69 -21.87
C TYR A 232 -10.16 -9.07 -20.39
N LEU A 233 -10.76 -10.21 -20.01
CA LEU A 233 -10.63 -10.78 -18.67
C LEU A 233 -9.16 -11.08 -18.35
N TRP A 234 -8.44 -11.68 -19.30
CA TRP A 234 -7.03 -12.00 -19.13
C TRP A 234 -6.16 -10.75 -18.98
N VAL A 235 -6.31 -9.76 -19.87
CA VAL A 235 -5.56 -8.49 -19.77
C VAL A 235 -5.86 -7.77 -18.46
N SER A 236 -7.12 -7.73 -18.05
CA SER A 236 -7.54 -7.12 -16.77
C SER A 236 -6.94 -7.86 -15.57
N LEU A 237 -6.97 -9.19 -15.59
CA LEU A 237 -6.37 -10.03 -14.55
C LEU A 237 -4.85 -9.82 -14.48
N LYS A 238 -4.16 -9.88 -15.62
CA LYS A 238 -2.71 -9.70 -15.72
C LYS A 238 -2.30 -8.32 -15.17
N ASN A 239 -2.96 -7.25 -15.61
CA ASN A 239 -2.69 -5.89 -15.13
C ASN A 239 -3.02 -5.72 -13.65
N GLY A 240 -4.09 -6.38 -13.16
CA GLY A 240 -4.50 -6.33 -11.77
C GLY A 240 -3.56 -7.08 -10.82
N ILE A 241 -3.00 -8.21 -11.26
CA ILE A 241 -2.23 -9.12 -10.42
C ILE A 241 -0.72 -8.83 -10.39
N ILE A 242 -0.16 -8.22 -11.43
CA ILE A 242 1.28 -7.90 -11.51
C ILE A 242 1.79 -7.13 -10.27
N PRO A 243 1.12 -6.05 -9.81
CA PRO A 243 1.57 -5.34 -8.60
C PRO A 243 1.59 -6.23 -7.35
N TYR A 244 0.62 -7.14 -7.22
CA TYR A 244 0.57 -8.12 -6.14
C TYR A 244 1.74 -9.12 -6.22
N LEU A 245 2.04 -9.64 -7.41
CA LEU A 245 3.18 -10.54 -7.62
C LEU A 245 4.53 -9.86 -7.37
N ARG A 246 4.68 -8.60 -7.79
CA ARG A 246 5.87 -7.78 -7.48
C ARG A 246 6.05 -7.62 -5.97
N CYS A 247 4.97 -7.31 -5.26
CA CYS A 247 4.98 -7.23 -3.79
C CYS A 247 5.31 -8.57 -3.13
N ALA A 248 4.73 -9.68 -3.62
CA ALA A 248 5.01 -11.02 -3.13
C ALA A 248 6.47 -11.45 -3.37
N ALA A 249 7.04 -11.11 -4.53
CA ALA A 249 8.45 -11.37 -4.84
C ALA A 249 9.38 -10.61 -3.89
N LEU A 250 9.12 -9.33 -3.61
CA LEU A 250 9.87 -8.59 -2.59
C LEU A 250 9.72 -9.23 -1.21
N PHE A 251 8.49 -9.55 -0.81
CA PHE A 251 8.19 -10.17 0.48
C PHE A 251 8.96 -11.49 0.67
N PHE A 252 8.82 -12.42 -0.26
CA PHE A 252 9.49 -13.72 -0.17
C PHE A 252 11.00 -13.64 -0.35
N HIS A 253 11.51 -12.69 -1.15
CA HIS A 253 12.95 -12.44 -1.23
C HIS A 253 13.56 -12.08 0.13
N TYR A 254 12.96 -11.12 0.85
CA TYR A 254 13.47 -10.72 2.18
C TYR A 254 13.16 -11.73 3.28
N LEU A 255 12.12 -12.56 3.11
CA LEU A 255 11.76 -13.62 4.06
C LEU A 255 12.66 -14.86 3.91
N LEU A 256 12.93 -15.30 2.69
CA LEU A 256 13.61 -16.58 2.38
C LEU A 256 15.06 -16.41 1.95
N GLY A 257 15.46 -15.22 1.51
CA GLY A 257 16.83 -14.93 1.05
C GLY A 257 17.17 -15.55 -0.32
N VAL A 258 16.18 -16.03 -1.07
CA VAL A 258 16.39 -16.61 -2.40
C VAL A 258 16.71 -15.51 -3.40
N THR A 259 17.80 -15.68 -4.16
CA THR A 259 18.22 -14.72 -5.18
C THR A 259 17.23 -14.68 -6.34
N PRO A 260 16.71 -13.49 -6.73
CA PRO A 260 15.83 -13.36 -7.88
C PRO A 260 16.57 -13.65 -9.21
N PRO A 261 15.86 -14.05 -10.28
CA PRO A 261 16.44 -14.17 -11.62
C PRO A 261 16.83 -12.81 -12.20
N GLU A 262 17.80 -12.80 -13.12
CA GLU A 262 18.34 -11.58 -13.78
C GLU A 262 17.27 -10.74 -14.48
N ASP A 263 16.23 -11.38 -15.01
CA ASP A 263 15.10 -10.73 -15.67
C ASP A 263 14.38 -9.72 -14.75
N LEU A 264 14.35 -9.96 -13.44
CA LEU A 264 13.71 -9.03 -12.47
C LEU A 264 14.63 -7.86 -12.05
N PHE A 265 15.89 -7.88 -12.50
CA PHE A 265 16.83 -6.76 -12.35
C PHE A 265 16.84 -5.84 -13.56
N THR A 266 16.36 -6.31 -14.71
CA THR A 266 16.36 -5.54 -15.96
C THR A 266 14.96 -5.06 -16.33
N ASN A 267 14.89 -3.98 -17.11
CA ASN A 267 13.64 -3.37 -17.54
C ASN A 267 13.11 -4.06 -18.81
N SER A 268 12.56 -5.27 -18.66
CA SER A 268 11.84 -5.96 -19.74
C SER A 268 10.35 -6.05 -19.40
N ALA A 269 9.57 -5.09 -19.90
CA ALA A 269 8.10 -5.19 -19.82
C ALA A 269 7.58 -6.47 -20.50
N GLU A 270 8.28 -6.89 -21.56
CA GLU A 270 8.14 -8.19 -22.20
C GLU A 270 8.90 -9.25 -21.40
N GLY A 271 8.18 -10.00 -20.56
CA GLY A 271 8.73 -11.14 -19.82
C GLY A 271 8.76 -11.01 -18.29
N GLU A 272 8.53 -9.81 -17.74
CA GLU A 272 8.46 -9.62 -16.28
C GLU A 272 7.44 -10.56 -15.63
N TYR A 273 6.24 -10.66 -16.21
CA TYR A 273 5.18 -11.52 -15.69
C TYR A 273 5.61 -12.99 -15.59
N SER A 274 6.25 -13.53 -16.64
CA SER A 274 6.76 -14.90 -16.62
C SER A 274 7.90 -15.10 -15.63
N ALA A 275 8.79 -14.10 -15.48
CA ALA A 275 9.88 -14.15 -14.51
C ALA A 275 9.35 -14.12 -13.06
N LEU A 276 8.32 -13.32 -12.78
CA LEU A 276 7.63 -13.29 -11.50
C LEU A 276 6.95 -14.62 -11.19
N CYS A 277 6.20 -15.18 -12.16
CA CYS A 277 5.57 -16.49 -12.00
C CYS A 277 6.60 -17.57 -11.70
N SER A 278 7.69 -17.65 -12.49
CA SER A 278 8.77 -18.60 -12.28
C SER A 278 9.42 -18.47 -10.90
N TYR A 279 9.79 -17.25 -10.50
CA TYR A 279 10.40 -16.98 -9.20
C TYR A 279 9.50 -17.35 -8.01
N LEU A 280 8.19 -17.13 -8.16
CA LEU A 280 7.17 -17.41 -7.14
C LEU A 280 6.60 -18.82 -7.22
N SER A 281 7.17 -19.70 -8.05
CA SER A 281 6.69 -21.07 -8.27
C SER A 281 5.23 -21.16 -8.74
N LEU A 282 4.80 -20.20 -9.57
CA LEU A 282 3.48 -20.15 -10.18
C LEU A 282 3.53 -20.54 -11.66
N PRO A 283 2.47 -21.16 -12.21
CA PRO A 283 2.31 -21.30 -13.65
C PRO A 283 2.10 -19.91 -14.31
N THR A 284 2.51 -19.76 -15.56
CA THR A 284 2.21 -18.55 -16.35
C THR A 284 0.70 -18.40 -16.56
N ASN A 285 0.01 -19.51 -16.86
CA ASN A 285 -1.44 -19.59 -16.80
C ASN A 285 -1.90 -19.88 -15.34
N LEU A 286 -2.22 -18.84 -14.59
CA LEU A 286 -2.61 -18.96 -13.17
C LEU A 286 -3.90 -19.75 -12.94
N PHE A 287 -4.74 -19.93 -13.96
CA PHE A 287 -5.95 -20.75 -13.84
C PHE A 287 -5.63 -22.24 -13.61
N LEU A 288 -4.41 -22.68 -13.95
CA LEU A 288 -3.93 -24.02 -13.65
C LEU A 288 -3.88 -24.30 -12.13
N LEU A 289 -3.69 -23.28 -11.28
CA LEU A 289 -3.77 -23.44 -9.82
C LEU A 289 -5.16 -23.93 -9.38
N PHE A 290 -6.22 -23.39 -9.98
CA PHE A 290 -7.58 -23.85 -9.70
C PHE A 290 -7.81 -25.26 -10.20
N GLN A 291 -7.23 -25.64 -11.34
CA GLN A 291 -7.35 -26.99 -11.89
C GLN A 291 -6.64 -28.02 -11.01
N GLU A 292 -5.43 -27.70 -10.55
CA GLU A 292 -4.65 -28.56 -9.65
C GLU A 292 -5.39 -28.82 -8.33
N TYR A 293 -5.99 -27.78 -7.74
CA TYR A 293 -6.67 -27.86 -6.44
C TYR A 293 -8.20 -27.88 -6.53
N TRP A 294 -8.77 -28.26 -7.67
CA TRP A 294 -10.20 -28.05 -7.98
C TRP A 294 -11.16 -28.60 -6.93
N HIS A 295 -10.94 -29.83 -6.47
CA HIS A 295 -11.79 -30.48 -5.48
C HIS A 295 -11.83 -29.74 -4.14
N THR A 296 -10.71 -29.13 -3.75
CA THR A 296 -10.58 -28.36 -2.50
C THR A 296 -11.10 -26.94 -2.65
N VAL A 297 -10.87 -26.32 -3.82
CA VAL A 297 -11.17 -24.90 -4.06
C VAL A 297 -12.61 -24.69 -4.53
N LYS A 298 -13.25 -25.64 -5.22
CA LYS A 298 -14.65 -25.50 -5.67
C LYS A 298 -15.62 -25.19 -4.51
N PRO A 299 -15.59 -25.89 -3.36
CA PRO A 299 -16.42 -25.52 -2.21
C PRO A 299 -16.09 -24.13 -1.64
N LEU A 300 -14.83 -23.69 -1.73
CA LEU A 300 -14.42 -22.35 -1.30
C LEU A 300 -14.98 -21.29 -2.25
N LEU A 301 -14.86 -21.47 -3.57
CA LEU A 301 -15.43 -20.60 -4.59
C LEU A 301 -16.93 -20.42 -4.41
N GLN A 302 -17.66 -21.52 -4.19
CA GLN A 302 -19.10 -21.49 -3.91
C GLN A 302 -19.42 -20.64 -2.70
N ARG A 303 -18.67 -20.78 -1.61
CA ARG A 303 -18.89 -20.02 -0.38
C ARG A 303 -18.50 -18.56 -0.49
N TRP A 304 -17.38 -18.25 -1.15
CA TRP A 304 -16.98 -16.87 -1.42
C TRP A 304 -18.07 -16.17 -2.24
N CYS A 305 -18.54 -16.80 -3.32
CA CYS A 305 -19.56 -16.22 -4.20
C CYS A 305 -20.95 -16.12 -3.55
N ALA A 306 -21.28 -17.03 -2.63
CA ALA A 306 -22.55 -17.02 -1.90
C ALA A 306 -22.57 -16.10 -0.68
N ASP A 307 -21.45 -15.44 -0.33
CA ASP A 307 -21.39 -14.49 0.78
C ASP A 307 -22.34 -13.30 0.53
N PRO A 308 -23.35 -13.07 1.40
CA PRO A 308 -24.25 -11.93 1.27
C PRO A 308 -23.53 -10.58 1.21
N ALA A 309 -22.42 -10.42 1.94
CA ALA A 309 -21.65 -9.18 1.92
C ALA A 309 -21.02 -8.95 0.54
N LEU A 310 -20.49 -10.02 -0.08
CA LEU A 310 -19.95 -9.98 -1.44
C LEU A 310 -21.02 -9.61 -2.47
N LEU A 311 -22.18 -10.27 -2.42
CA LEU A 311 -23.28 -10.01 -3.35
C LEU A 311 -23.82 -8.57 -3.21
N ASN A 312 -23.87 -8.05 -1.98
CA ASN A 312 -24.25 -6.65 -1.73
C ASN A 312 -23.22 -5.67 -2.29
N CYS A 313 -21.93 -5.91 -2.09
CA CYS A 313 -20.84 -5.10 -2.66
C CYS A 313 -20.92 -5.02 -4.18
N LEU A 314 -21.21 -6.14 -4.86
CA LEU A 314 -21.36 -6.17 -6.32
C LEU A 314 -22.57 -5.37 -6.80
N LYS A 315 -23.71 -5.44 -6.09
CA LYS A 315 -24.94 -4.70 -6.44
C LYS A 315 -24.83 -3.20 -6.18
N GLN A 316 -24.28 -2.81 -5.04
CA GLN A 316 -24.26 -1.41 -4.58
C GLN A 316 -23.05 -0.62 -5.09
N LYS A 317 -22.06 -1.28 -5.72
CA LYS A 317 -20.77 -0.70 -6.12
C LYS A 317 -20.05 0.02 -4.96
N SER A 318 -20.34 -0.32 -3.71
CA SER A 318 -19.79 0.31 -2.52
C SER A 318 -18.58 -0.45 -1.99
N THR A 319 -17.59 0.29 -1.47
CA THR A 319 -16.39 -0.19 -0.72
C THR A 319 -15.76 -1.49 -1.24
N VAL A 320 -15.50 -1.57 -2.55
CA VAL A 320 -14.72 -2.66 -3.15
C VAL A 320 -13.29 -2.18 -3.42
N VAL A 321 -12.31 -3.04 -3.15
CA VAL A 321 -10.93 -2.83 -3.55
C VAL A 321 -10.78 -3.29 -5.00
N ARG A 322 -10.52 -2.35 -5.91
CA ARG A 322 -10.31 -2.63 -7.33
C ARG A 322 -8.83 -2.71 -7.67
N TYR A 323 -8.53 -3.54 -8.65
CA TYR A 323 -7.18 -3.79 -9.13
C TYR A 323 -7.08 -3.59 -10.65
N PRO A 324 -5.98 -3.01 -11.17
CA PRO A 324 -4.86 -2.44 -10.42
C PRO A 324 -5.31 -1.26 -9.54
N ARG A 325 -4.65 -1.10 -8.39
CA ARG A 325 -5.03 -0.04 -7.45
C ARG A 325 -4.83 1.32 -8.08
N LYS A 326 -5.81 2.21 -7.91
CA LYS A 326 -5.64 3.62 -8.27
C LYS A 326 -4.55 4.21 -7.38
N ARG A 327 -3.42 4.57 -7.99
CA ARG A 327 -2.30 5.20 -7.30
C ARG A 327 -2.69 6.60 -6.86
N ASN A 328 -2.28 6.98 -5.65
CA ASN A 328 -2.45 8.34 -5.17
C ASN A 328 -1.56 9.26 -6.00
N ARG A 329 -2.09 10.42 -6.39
CA ARG A 329 -1.38 11.44 -7.15
C ARG A 329 -1.65 12.81 -6.54
N LEU A 330 -0.71 13.74 -6.70
CA LEU A 330 -1.02 15.15 -6.48
C LEU A 330 -2.09 15.58 -7.49
N ILE A 331 -2.85 16.63 -7.17
CA ILE A 331 -3.89 17.15 -8.06
C ILE A 331 -3.32 17.51 -9.43
N GLU A 332 -4.15 17.44 -10.47
CA GLU A 332 -3.76 18.01 -11.76
C GLU A 332 -3.82 19.53 -11.66
N LEU A 333 -2.72 20.17 -12.05
CA LEU A 333 -2.61 21.62 -12.11
C LEU A 333 -2.90 22.10 -13.54
N PRO A 334 -3.55 23.26 -13.71
CA PRO A 334 -3.80 23.81 -15.03
C PRO A 334 -2.49 24.29 -15.69
N ASP A 335 -2.40 24.16 -17.02
CA ASP A 335 -1.22 24.56 -17.77
C ASP A 335 -1.01 26.07 -17.74
N ASP A 336 -2.06 26.88 -17.81
CA ASP A 336 -1.99 28.34 -17.66
C ASP A 336 -2.22 28.75 -16.20
N TYR A 337 -1.26 29.49 -15.63
CA TYR A 337 -1.35 30.00 -14.27
C TYR A 337 -2.51 30.98 -14.05
N SER A 338 -2.97 31.66 -15.11
CA SER A 338 -4.11 32.57 -15.04
C SER A 338 -5.39 31.89 -14.53
N CYS A 339 -5.55 30.59 -14.82
CA CYS A 339 -6.64 29.76 -14.31
C CYS A 339 -6.63 29.68 -12.78
N LEU A 340 -5.46 29.52 -12.16
CA LEU A 340 -5.33 29.49 -10.69
C LEU A 340 -5.62 30.87 -10.09
N LEU A 341 -5.16 31.95 -10.73
CA LEU A 341 -5.45 33.31 -10.30
C LEU A 341 -6.96 33.61 -10.35
N ASN A 342 -7.65 33.13 -11.37
CA ASN A 342 -9.09 33.23 -11.50
C ASN A 342 -9.81 32.41 -10.41
N GLN A 343 -9.38 31.18 -10.13
CA GLN A 343 -9.92 30.41 -8.99
C GLN A 343 -9.71 31.14 -7.65
N ALA A 344 -8.52 31.72 -7.46
CA ALA A 344 -8.15 32.46 -6.26
C ALA A 344 -8.91 33.77 -6.08
N SER A 345 -9.37 34.43 -7.15
CA SER A 345 -10.17 35.66 -7.06
C SER A 345 -11.59 35.41 -6.57
N HIS A 346 -12.13 34.22 -6.86
CA HIS A 346 -13.43 33.76 -6.39
C HIS A 346 -13.41 33.18 -4.96
N PHE A 347 -12.22 32.94 -4.39
CA PHE A 347 -12.10 32.39 -3.04
C PHE A 347 -12.62 33.39 -2.00
N ARG A 348 -13.62 32.96 -1.22
CA ARG A 348 -14.14 33.69 -0.06
C ARG A 348 -13.82 32.90 1.22
N CYS A 349 -13.15 33.55 2.17
CA CYS A 349 -12.89 32.95 3.49
C CYS A 349 -14.23 32.63 4.19
N PRO A 350 -14.43 31.41 4.70
CA PRO A 350 -15.68 31.01 5.34
C PRO A 350 -15.94 31.73 6.68
N ARG A 351 -14.90 32.27 7.32
CA ARG A 351 -14.97 32.89 8.66
C ARG A 351 -14.78 34.41 8.66
N SER A 352 -14.58 35.03 7.50
CA SER A 352 -14.43 36.48 7.39
C SER A 352 -15.34 37.07 6.31
N ALA A 353 -16.16 38.03 6.72
CA ALA A 353 -17.06 38.79 5.86
C ALA A 353 -16.33 39.86 5.02
N ASP A 354 -15.11 40.23 5.42
CA ASP A 354 -14.30 41.20 4.68
C ASP A 354 -13.59 40.53 3.50
N ASP A 355 -13.65 41.15 2.33
CA ASP A 355 -13.13 40.60 1.07
C ASP A 355 -11.70 41.07 0.79
N GLU A 356 -11.22 42.05 1.56
CA GLU A 356 -9.89 42.61 1.35
C GLU A 356 -8.81 41.80 2.06
N ARG A 357 -7.88 41.25 1.26
CA ARG A 357 -6.62 40.60 1.68
C ARG A 357 -6.71 39.18 2.24
N LYS A 358 -7.30 38.29 1.45
CA LYS A 358 -7.14 36.83 1.66
C LYS A 358 -5.92 36.35 0.89
N ASN A 359 -5.09 35.52 1.54
CA ASN A 359 -3.98 34.81 0.90
C ASN A 359 -4.45 33.38 0.59
N PRO A 360 -5.04 33.12 -0.59
CA PRO A 360 -5.52 31.80 -0.97
C PRO A 360 -4.35 30.86 -1.24
N VAL A 361 -4.43 29.67 -0.66
CA VAL A 361 -3.40 28.63 -0.76
C VAL A 361 -4.06 27.33 -1.18
N LEU A 362 -3.52 26.70 -2.23
CA LEU A 362 -4.04 25.44 -2.77
C LEU A 362 -3.29 24.25 -2.17
N CYS A 363 -4.02 23.32 -1.55
CA CYS A 363 -3.48 22.03 -1.13
C CYS A 363 -3.27 21.12 -2.35
N LEU A 364 -2.03 20.73 -2.63
CA LEU A 364 -1.74 19.88 -3.80
C LEU A 364 -2.12 18.40 -3.58
N PHE A 365 -2.49 18.00 -2.36
CA PHE A 365 -2.93 16.63 -2.08
C PHE A 365 -4.41 16.44 -2.44
N CYS A 366 -5.27 17.41 -2.11
CA CYS A 366 -6.73 17.26 -2.25
C CYS A 366 -7.41 18.36 -3.08
N GLY A 367 -6.72 19.44 -3.43
CA GLY A 367 -7.27 20.54 -4.23
C GLY A 367 -8.05 21.59 -3.44
N ALA A 368 -8.12 21.48 -2.11
CA ALA A 368 -8.77 22.49 -1.27
C ALA A 368 -8.02 23.83 -1.33
N ILE A 369 -8.76 24.92 -1.53
CA ILE A 369 -8.24 26.29 -1.39
C ILE A 369 -8.54 26.78 0.03
N LEU A 370 -7.50 27.21 0.73
CA LEU A 370 -7.53 27.56 2.15
C LEU A 370 -7.08 29.01 2.34
N CYS A 371 -7.52 29.60 3.46
CA CYS A 371 -7.06 30.92 3.89
C CYS A 371 -5.76 30.77 4.68
N SER A 372 -4.70 31.49 4.30
CA SER A 372 -3.41 31.44 4.99
C SER A 372 -3.02 32.77 5.63
N GLN A 373 -2.24 32.71 6.72
CA GLN A 373 -1.65 33.86 7.41
C GLN A 373 -2.66 34.90 7.94
N ASN A 374 -3.90 34.46 8.21
CA ASN A 374 -4.96 35.29 8.75
C ASN A 374 -5.53 34.63 10.02
N ILE A 375 -5.77 35.45 11.05
CA ILE A 375 -6.35 35.02 12.33
C ILE A 375 -7.75 34.42 12.16
N CYS A 376 -8.48 34.84 11.12
CA CYS A 376 -9.87 34.46 10.90
C CYS A 376 -10.13 32.94 10.79
N CYS A 377 -9.15 32.16 10.35
CA CYS A 377 -9.26 30.71 10.22
C CYS A 377 -8.27 29.94 11.11
N GLN A 378 -7.81 30.56 12.21
CA GLN A 378 -7.05 29.82 13.21
C GLN A 378 -7.96 28.80 13.92
N GLU A 379 -7.35 27.69 14.30
CA GLU A 379 -7.97 26.57 15.03
C GLU A 379 -7.10 26.21 16.22
N THR A 380 -7.69 25.76 17.31
CA THR A 380 -6.94 25.31 18.49
C THR A 380 -6.71 23.80 18.43
N VAL A 381 -5.44 23.37 18.44
CA VAL A 381 -5.04 21.96 18.45
C VAL A 381 -4.12 21.70 19.64
N ASN A 382 -4.57 20.89 20.59
CA ASN A 382 -3.86 20.58 21.85
C ASN A 382 -3.48 21.85 22.64
N GLY A 383 -4.38 22.83 22.69
CA GLY A 383 -4.16 24.09 23.42
C GLY A 383 -3.33 25.14 22.69
N GLU A 384 -2.86 24.87 21.47
CA GLU A 384 -2.10 25.83 20.65
C GLU A 384 -2.94 26.30 19.45
N GLU A 385 -2.89 27.58 19.12
CA GLU A 385 -3.51 28.12 17.90
C GLU A 385 -2.65 27.83 16.68
N VAL A 386 -3.26 27.23 15.66
CA VAL A 386 -2.64 26.91 14.38
C VAL A 386 -3.47 27.48 13.24
N GLY A 387 -2.81 27.91 12.16
CA GLY A 387 -3.47 28.39 10.95
C GLY A 387 -4.21 27.29 10.19
N ALA A 388 -5.05 27.70 9.24
CA ALA A 388 -5.94 26.79 8.52
C ALA A 388 -5.17 25.75 7.68
N CYS A 389 -4.00 26.10 7.13
CA CYS A 389 -3.19 25.17 6.35
C CYS A 389 -2.58 24.10 7.26
N ILE A 390 -2.09 24.48 8.45
CA ILE A 390 -1.58 23.52 9.44
C ILE A 390 -2.69 22.60 9.92
N PHE A 391 -3.85 23.15 10.29
CA PHE A 391 -5.01 22.36 10.69
C PHE A 391 -5.44 21.38 9.59
N HIS A 392 -5.46 21.82 8.34
CA HIS A 392 -5.75 20.97 7.19
C HIS A 392 -4.70 19.87 7.00
N ALA A 393 -3.40 20.19 7.11
CA ALA A 393 -2.30 19.24 6.95
C ALA A 393 -2.40 18.07 7.94
N LEU A 394 -2.84 18.31 9.19
CA LEU A 394 -3.05 17.27 10.20
C LEU A 394 -4.07 16.20 9.76
N HIS A 395 -5.07 16.59 8.98
CA HIS A 395 -6.14 15.72 8.51
C HIS A 395 -5.88 15.17 7.10
N CYS A 396 -5.45 16.02 6.17
CA CYS A 396 -5.29 15.67 4.76
C CYS A 396 -4.02 14.87 4.48
N GLY A 397 -2.90 15.17 5.17
CA GLY A 397 -1.61 14.55 4.91
C GLY A 397 -0.90 14.05 6.17
N ALA A 398 -1.67 13.77 7.23
CA ALA A 398 -1.18 13.27 8.52
C ALA A 398 -0.03 14.12 9.12
N GLY A 399 -0.14 15.45 8.98
CA GLY A 399 0.83 16.42 9.49
C GLY A 399 1.90 16.84 8.48
N VAL A 400 1.89 16.29 7.26
CA VAL A 400 2.76 16.73 6.16
C VAL A 400 1.88 17.21 5.00
N CYS A 401 2.24 18.32 4.34
CA CYS A 401 1.48 18.78 3.18
C CYS A 401 2.31 19.62 2.22
N ILE A 402 1.84 19.71 0.97
CA ILE A 402 2.39 20.58 -0.08
C ILE A 402 1.33 21.59 -0.46
N PHE A 403 1.68 22.86 -0.34
CA PHE A 403 0.79 23.99 -0.59
C PHE A 403 1.35 24.88 -1.70
N LEU A 404 0.49 25.36 -2.59
CA LEU A 404 0.82 26.41 -3.56
C LEU A 404 0.17 27.73 -3.13
N LYS A 405 0.99 28.72 -2.75
CA LYS A 405 0.53 30.09 -2.48
C LYS A 405 0.26 30.79 -3.80
N ILE A 406 -1.02 30.87 -4.19
CA ILE A 406 -1.43 31.24 -5.55
C ILE A 406 -1.02 32.68 -5.90
N ARG A 407 -1.16 33.63 -4.96
CA ARG A 407 -0.78 35.03 -5.21
C ARG A 407 0.74 35.27 -5.17
N GLU A 408 1.51 34.29 -4.69
CA GLU A 408 2.96 34.40 -4.57
C GLU A 408 3.72 33.53 -5.57
N CYS A 409 3.03 32.70 -6.37
CA CYS A 409 3.65 31.70 -7.24
C CYS A 409 4.78 30.94 -6.52
N ARG A 410 4.45 30.42 -5.33
CA ARG A 410 5.42 29.80 -4.43
C ARG A 410 4.86 28.55 -3.80
N VAL A 411 5.63 27.46 -3.84
CA VAL A 411 5.28 26.23 -3.13
C VAL A 411 5.85 26.27 -1.72
N VAL A 412 5.12 25.69 -0.78
CA VAL A 412 5.48 25.55 0.61
C VAL A 412 5.32 24.09 1.01
N LEU A 413 6.38 23.53 1.58
CA LEU A 413 6.37 22.22 2.21
C LEU A 413 6.19 22.41 3.71
N VAL A 414 5.31 21.62 4.32
CA VAL A 414 4.97 21.73 5.74
C VAL A 414 5.14 20.39 6.43
N GLU A 415 5.66 20.42 7.66
CA GLU A 415 5.73 19.30 8.59
C GLU A 415 5.30 19.76 10.00
N GLY A 416 4.35 19.04 10.57
CA GLY A 416 3.84 19.29 11.92
C GLY A 416 3.24 20.69 12.05
N LYS A 417 3.46 21.32 13.21
CA LYS A 417 2.88 22.62 13.53
C LYS A 417 3.77 23.80 13.18
N ALA A 418 5.09 23.62 13.19
CA ALA A 418 6.05 24.73 13.21
C ALA A 418 7.21 24.58 12.22
N ARG A 419 7.22 23.51 11.40
CA ARG A 419 8.30 23.26 10.46
C ARG A 419 7.77 23.35 9.03
N GLY A 420 8.60 23.92 8.18
CA GLY A 420 8.33 24.02 6.77
C GLY A 420 9.51 24.62 6.04
N CYS A 421 9.43 24.58 4.71
CA CYS A 421 10.37 25.28 3.84
C CYS A 421 9.67 25.77 2.59
N ALA A 422 10.27 26.77 1.96
CA ALA A 422 9.85 27.21 0.64
C ALA A 422 10.43 26.29 -0.44
N TYR A 423 9.64 26.06 -1.48
CA TYR A 423 10.02 25.29 -2.65
C TYR A 423 9.65 26.06 -3.93
N PRO A 424 10.46 25.99 -5.01
CA PRO A 424 10.14 26.66 -6.26
C PRO A 424 8.79 26.20 -6.84
N ALA A 425 7.96 27.13 -7.32
CA ALA A 425 6.72 26.75 -8.00
C ALA A 425 7.01 26.04 -9.32
N PRO A 426 6.14 25.11 -9.76
CA PRO A 426 6.29 24.38 -11.01
C PRO A 426 5.83 25.20 -12.23
N TYR A 427 5.90 26.53 -12.17
CA TYR A 427 5.42 27.43 -13.23
C TYR A 427 6.54 28.35 -13.72
N LEU A 428 6.70 28.45 -15.04
CA LEU A 428 7.77 29.19 -15.69
C LEU A 428 7.23 30.08 -16.80
N ASP A 429 7.90 31.20 -17.03
CA ASP A 429 7.68 32.02 -18.21
C ASP A 429 8.38 31.44 -19.46
N GLU A 430 8.26 32.15 -20.58
CA GLU A 430 8.91 31.80 -21.86
C GLU A 430 10.44 31.72 -21.78
N TYR A 431 11.06 32.36 -20.79
CA TYR A 431 12.51 32.35 -20.55
C TYR A 431 12.94 31.23 -19.58
N GLY A 432 12.00 30.45 -19.05
CA GLY A 432 12.26 29.37 -18.10
C GLY A 432 12.44 29.84 -16.65
N GLU A 433 12.02 31.07 -16.33
CA GLU A 433 12.14 31.66 -15.00
C GLU A 433 10.81 31.61 -14.22
N THR A 434 10.90 31.41 -12.91
CA THR A 434 9.75 31.58 -12.01
C THR A 434 9.52 33.06 -11.72
N ASP A 435 8.27 33.46 -11.44
CA ASP A 435 7.95 34.84 -10.99
C ASP A 435 7.41 34.87 -9.54
N PRO A 436 8.27 34.74 -8.51
CA PRO A 436 7.84 34.81 -7.11
C PRO A 436 7.20 36.16 -6.78
N GLY A 437 5.98 36.13 -6.27
CA GLY A 437 5.19 37.33 -6.00
C GLY A 437 4.56 37.97 -7.23
N LEU A 438 4.65 37.33 -8.41
CA LEU A 438 4.03 37.77 -9.67
C LEU A 438 4.38 39.23 -10.03
N LYS A 439 5.61 39.65 -9.75
CA LYS A 439 6.01 41.05 -9.87
C LYS A 439 6.27 41.45 -11.31
N ARG A 440 6.68 40.51 -12.16
CA ARG A 440 6.99 40.75 -13.57
C ARG A 440 5.73 40.75 -14.42
N GLY A 441 4.76 39.92 -14.05
CA GLY A 441 3.48 39.82 -14.76
C GLY A 441 3.57 39.08 -16.09
N ASN A 442 4.68 38.34 -16.32
CA ASN A 442 4.82 37.48 -17.49
C ASN A 442 3.80 36.33 -17.42
N PRO A 443 3.24 35.89 -18.56
CA PRO A 443 2.49 34.64 -18.61
C PRO A 443 3.32 33.47 -18.08
N LEU A 444 2.71 32.63 -17.26
CA LEU A 444 3.37 31.49 -16.62
C LEU A 444 2.68 30.18 -17.02
N HIS A 445 3.48 29.19 -17.40
CA HIS A 445 3.02 27.88 -17.82
C HIS A 445 3.55 26.76 -16.93
N LEU A 446 2.75 25.71 -16.74
CA LEU A 446 3.13 24.55 -15.94
C LEU A 446 4.33 23.82 -16.58
N SER A 447 5.42 23.76 -15.83
CA SER A 447 6.54 22.87 -16.14
C SER A 447 6.24 21.48 -15.60
N HIS A 448 5.80 20.57 -16.45
CA HIS A 448 5.56 19.17 -16.07
C HIS A 448 6.80 18.50 -15.47
N GLU A 449 8.01 18.88 -15.89
CA GLU A 449 9.25 18.37 -15.30
C GLU A 449 9.39 18.80 -13.83
N ARG A 450 9.20 20.09 -13.52
CA ARG A 450 9.25 20.57 -12.13
C ARG A 450 8.12 20.00 -11.29
N TYR A 451 6.94 19.85 -11.86
CA TYR A 451 5.82 19.23 -11.15
C TYR A 451 6.05 17.75 -10.87
N ARG A 452 6.64 17.01 -11.82
CA ARG A 452 7.08 15.63 -11.62
C ARG A 452 8.11 15.50 -10.50
N LYS A 453 9.07 16.43 -10.39
CA LYS A 453 10.03 16.45 -9.27
C LYS A 453 9.32 16.62 -7.92
N LEU A 454 8.33 17.52 -7.85
CA LEU A 454 7.52 17.71 -6.63
C LEU A 454 6.70 16.45 -6.29
N HIS A 455 6.14 15.79 -7.31
CA HIS A 455 5.45 14.53 -7.16
C HIS A 455 6.36 13.43 -6.59
N LEU A 456 7.61 13.33 -7.08
CA LEU A 456 8.58 12.36 -6.56
C LEU A 456 8.95 12.62 -5.10
N VAL A 457 9.17 13.89 -4.70
CA VAL A 457 9.44 14.24 -3.30
C VAL A 457 8.30 13.77 -2.39
N TRP A 458 7.05 13.91 -2.83
CA TRP A 458 5.88 13.42 -2.10
C TRP A 458 5.78 11.89 -2.08
N GLN A 459 5.89 11.23 -3.24
CA GLN A 459 5.77 9.77 -3.36
C GLN A 459 6.88 9.02 -2.62
N GLN A 460 8.08 9.59 -2.55
CA GLN A 460 9.21 9.01 -1.82
C GLN A 460 9.18 9.32 -0.32
N HIS A 461 8.13 10.01 0.17
CA HIS A 461 8.02 10.49 1.54
C HIS A 461 9.20 11.40 1.99
N CYS A 462 9.85 12.08 1.05
CA CYS A 462 11.05 12.89 1.28
C CYS A 462 10.74 14.35 1.67
N ILE A 463 9.47 14.73 1.88
CA ILE A 463 9.10 16.11 2.25
C ILE A 463 9.82 16.57 3.53
N ILE A 464 9.90 15.71 4.54
CA ILE A 464 10.57 16.03 5.82
C ILE A 464 12.08 16.22 5.61
N GLU A 465 12.69 15.35 4.80
CA GLU A 465 14.12 15.43 4.45
C GLU A 465 14.43 16.72 3.68
N GLU A 466 13.54 17.11 2.76
CA GLU A 466 13.64 18.36 2.00
C GLU A 466 13.51 19.60 2.90
N ILE A 467 12.59 19.57 3.89
CA ILE A 467 12.45 20.63 4.88
C ILE A 467 13.72 20.74 5.73
N ALA A 468 14.24 19.63 6.25
CA ALA A 468 15.45 19.62 7.06
C ALA A 468 16.66 20.18 6.28
N ARG A 469 16.90 19.68 5.06
CA ARG A 469 17.98 20.16 4.18
C ARG A 469 17.87 21.65 3.88
N SER A 470 16.67 22.11 3.57
CA SER A 470 16.42 23.53 3.29
C SER A 470 16.66 24.41 4.52
N GLN A 471 16.26 23.96 5.73
CA GLN A 471 16.50 24.69 6.97
C GLN A 471 17.99 24.75 7.35
N GLU A 472 18.74 23.68 7.13
CA GLU A 472 20.20 23.66 7.30
C GLU A 472 20.92 24.63 6.36
N THR A 473 20.44 24.72 5.11
CA THR A 473 21.02 25.61 4.10
C THR A 473 20.62 27.07 4.33
N ASN A 474 19.38 27.30 4.79
CA ASN A 474 18.78 28.62 5.00
C ASN A 474 18.76 29.05 6.49
N GLN A 475 19.80 28.71 7.27
CA GLN A 475 19.96 29.10 8.69
C GLN A 475 19.81 30.62 8.96
N MET A 476 19.75 31.46 7.94
CA MET A 476 19.61 32.92 8.01
C MET A 476 18.17 33.45 7.81
N LEU A 477 17.16 32.62 7.51
CA LEU A 477 15.77 33.05 7.36
C LEU A 477 14.97 32.92 8.68
N PHE A 478 15.39 33.67 9.69
CA PHE A 478 14.53 33.96 10.85
C PHE A 478 13.35 34.82 10.36
N GLY A 479 12.10 34.31 10.41
CA GLY A 479 10.94 35.19 10.29
C GLY A 479 9.62 34.62 9.76
N PHE A 480 9.58 33.41 9.18
CA PHE A 480 8.30 32.84 8.74
C PHE A 480 7.62 32.09 9.89
N ASN A 481 6.47 32.59 10.37
CA ASN A 481 5.68 31.89 11.37
C ASN A 481 4.87 30.75 10.73
N TRP A 482 5.48 29.57 10.65
CA TRP A 482 4.84 28.36 10.10
C TRP A 482 3.55 27.98 10.82
N GLN A 483 3.44 28.24 12.14
CA GLN A 483 2.22 27.95 12.90
C GLN A 483 1.02 28.77 12.44
N SER A 484 1.26 29.96 11.89
CA SER A 484 0.19 30.84 11.37
C SER A 484 -0.26 30.52 9.94
N LEU A 485 0.36 29.52 9.29
CA LEU A 485 0.11 29.20 7.88
C LEU A 485 -1.32 28.73 7.63
#